data_AF-A0A8H4WS25-F1
#
_entry.id   AF-A0A8H4WS25-F1
#
_cell.length_a   1.000
_cell.length_b   1.000
_cell.length_c   1.000
_cell.angle_alpha   90.00
_cell.angle_beta   90.00
_cell.angle_gamma   90.00
#
_symmetry.space_group_name_H-M   'P 1'
#
loop_
_entity.id
_entity.type
_entity.pdbx_description
1 polymer ?
#
loop_
_entity_poly.entity_id
_entity_poly.type
_entity_poly.pdbx_seq_one_letter_code
_entity_poly.pdbx_strand_id
1 'polypeptide(L)'
;MAVLHQYDYIFALTVIFACLDAWNIGANDVANSFGTSVSSRSLTMKQAMLVAAVCEFSGSVSVGSRVADTIRTKIVDPHHYGSSPGVLLLVMMCTIMSSSLFLTFATRQGLPVSTTHSLIGGLVGAATASIGITKINWGWHGVSQIFAAWIVAPLIAGCMGFVLFMFTKKFILTKQTAVRRAFYSIPFYTYLTVGALTMLLVWKGIHTINLSTRDIVISVFATATGMTLLQIFFLLPFLWTRIMHEDWTLKWYHVFQGLLLLWRSPPPPTPAGFTKPRIRDYYQGHLTREELNHLRTSETLLQSIQTPDGQLPDLDRDDEWILPPPAQTPPKTPPGRFEPRASSEFIPPRPDGSWNSPKVMAWKVNRVLLRGLEKDVVAMQKRNNILNWDLEDMHARSAHYDNRAEYMYSALQILTAATASFVHGANDVSNAVAPFTTAYQVWSTGGIPEFVAIPIWILVVGGACIVVGLLTYGYHVMRTLGNRLTLISPSRGFCMELASAITVLMATRLSLPVSTTQCITGATVGVGLANGDWRCINPKLVLWIYMGWLITLPVTGVMSGCLMALIINAPRWDG
;
A
#
# COMPACT_ATOMS: atom_id res chain seq x y z
N MET A 1 -37.96 -14.88 -4.23
CA MET A 1 -37.89 -14.50 -5.66
C MET A 1 -37.63 -13.02 -5.71
N ALA A 2 -36.81 -12.54 -6.65
CA ALA A 2 -36.54 -11.10 -6.76
C ALA A 2 -37.82 -10.36 -7.18
N VAL A 3 -38.00 -9.13 -6.74
CA VAL A 3 -39.21 -8.35 -7.03
C VAL A 3 -39.07 -7.56 -8.34
N LEU A 4 -37.86 -7.11 -8.67
CA LEU A 4 -37.59 -6.24 -9.82
C LEU A 4 -36.95 -6.99 -11.00
N HIS A 5 -37.60 -8.06 -11.46
CA HIS A 5 -37.11 -8.86 -12.59
C HIS A 5 -36.97 -8.07 -13.90
N GLN A 6 -37.74 -7.01 -14.09
CA GLN A 6 -37.59 -6.13 -15.25
C GLN A 6 -36.24 -5.41 -15.31
N TYR A 7 -35.44 -5.40 -14.23
CA TYR A 7 -34.11 -4.77 -14.16
C TYR A 7 -32.97 -5.78 -13.97
N ASP A 8 -33.20 -7.07 -14.28
CA ASP A 8 -32.19 -8.13 -14.16
C ASP A 8 -30.89 -7.81 -14.94
N TYR A 9 -31.00 -7.14 -16.09
CA TYR A 9 -29.83 -6.72 -16.87
C TYR A 9 -28.99 -5.65 -16.16
N ILE A 10 -29.62 -4.67 -15.49
CA ILE A 10 -28.91 -3.63 -14.73
C ILE A 10 -28.23 -4.27 -13.52
N PHE A 11 -28.91 -5.19 -12.85
CA PHE A 11 -28.33 -5.94 -11.74
C PHE A 11 -27.13 -6.79 -12.18
N ALA A 12 -27.25 -7.52 -13.30
CA ALA A 12 -26.15 -8.32 -13.85
C ALA A 12 -24.92 -7.47 -14.19
N LEU A 13 -25.11 -6.31 -14.83
CA LEU A 13 -24.02 -5.35 -15.07
C LEU A 13 -23.42 -4.85 -13.75
N THR A 14 -24.26 -4.55 -12.75
CA THR A 14 -23.78 -4.13 -11.42
C THR A 14 -22.89 -5.19 -10.79
N VAL A 15 -23.24 -6.48 -10.87
CA VAL A 15 -22.42 -7.59 -10.36
C VAL A 15 -21.05 -7.61 -11.05
N ILE A 16 -21.03 -7.54 -12.38
CA ILE A 16 -19.79 -7.58 -13.17
C ILE A 16 -18.87 -6.42 -12.80
N PHE A 17 -19.42 -5.20 -12.77
CA PHE A 17 -18.64 -4.01 -12.44
C PHE A 17 -18.27 -3.94 -10.97
N ALA A 18 -19.06 -4.50 -10.04
CA ALA A 18 -18.69 -4.59 -8.63
C ALA A 18 -17.49 -5.53 -8.42
N CYS A 19 -17.48 -6.67 -9.12
CA CYS A 19 -16.33 -7.56 -9.13
C CYS A 19 -15.09 -6.88 -9.76
N LEU A 20 -15.28 -6.11 -10.83
CA LEU A 20 -14.19 -5.35 -11.46
C LEU A 20 -13.69 -4.21 -10.56
N ASP A 21 -14.56 -3.52 -9.83
CA ASP A 21 -14.20 -2.46 -8.90
C ASP A 21 -13.41 -3.04 -7.71
N ALA A 22 -13.88 -4.15 -7.13
CA ALA A 22 -13.15 -4.89 -6.09
C ALA A 22 -11.78 -5.38 -6.58
N TRP A 23 -11.71 -5.90 -7.81
CA TRP A 23 -10.44 -6.28 -8.44
C TRP A 23 -9.50 -5.08 -8.62
N ASN A 24 -10.03 -3.92 -9.03
CA ASN A 24 -9.24 -2.70 -9.16
C ASN A 24 -8.78 -2.14 -7.82
N ILE A 25 -9.57 -2.27 -6.76
CA ILE A 25 -9.18 -1.88 -5.40
C ILE A 25 -7.92 -2.65 -4.99
N GLY A 26 -7.93 -3.99 -5.10
CA GLY A 26 -6.74 -4.79 -4.82
C GLY A 26 -5.56 -4.46 -5.74
N ALA A 27 -5.80 -4.23 -7.02
CA ALA A 27 -4.74 -3.91 -7.97
C ALA A 27 -4.09 -2.52 -7.75
N ASN A 28 -4.89 -1.51 -7.41
CA ASN A 28 -4.39 -0.15 -7.23
C ASN A 28 -3.76 0.04 -5.85
N ASP A 29 -4.38 -0.52 -4.82
CA ASP A 29 -4.09 -0.14 -3.43
C ASP A 29 -3.11 -1.09 -2.73
N VAL A 30 -2.76 -2.24 -3.30
CA VAL A 30 -1.75 -3.15 -2.71
C VAL A 30 -0.39 -2.46 -2.49
N ALA A 31 -0.09 -1.44 -3.31
CA ALA A 31 1.10 -0.62 -3.15
C ALA A 31 1.10 0.19 -1.83
N ASN A 32 -0.07 0.48 -1.25
CA ASN A 32 -0.19 1.22 0.00
C ASN A 32 0.33 0.44 1.20
N SER A 33 0.17 -0.89 1.20
CA SER A 33 0.62 -1.75 2.30
C SER A 33 1.97 -2.42 2.03
N PHE A 34 2.25 -2.79 0.77
CA PHE A 34 3.48 -3.53 0.43
C PHE A 34 4.47 -2.77 -0.45
N GLY A 35 4.10 -1.58 -0.94
CA GLY A 35 5.01 -0.73 -1.70
C GLY A 35 6.29 -0.41 -0.93
N THR A 36 6.17 -0.11 0.37
CA THR A 36 7.32 0.22 1.20
C THR A 36 8.16 -1.01 1.54
N SER A 37 7.55 -2.16 1.85
CA SER A 37 8.27 -3.39 2.22
C SER A 37 8.95 -4.10 1.05
N VAL A 38 8.42 -3.97 -0.18
CA VAL A 38 9.10 -4.42 -1.40
C VAL A 38 10.22 -3.44 -1.80
N SER A 39 9.99 -2.13 -1.68
CA SER A 39 10.99 -1.11 -2.04
C SER A 39 12.15 -1.04 -1.06
N SER A 40 11.90 -1.27 0.23
CA SER A 40 12.92 -1.45 1.26
C SER A 40 13.65 -2.77 1.13
N ARG A 41 13.16 -3.71 0.31
CA ARG A 41 13.67 -5.08 0.17
C ARG A 41 13.52 -5.93 1.44
N SER A 42 12.59 -5.60 2.32
CA SER A 42 12.20 -6.46 3.44
C SER A 42 11.45 -7.71 2.98
N LEU A 43 10.58 -7.56 1.97
CA LEU A 43 9.85 -8.67 1.35
C LEU A 43 10.16 -8.77 -0.14
N THR A 44 10.15 -9.99 -0.65
CA THR A 44 10.06 -10.21 -2.11
C THR A 44 8.63 -9.99 -2.58
N MET A 45 8.44 -9.66 -3.85
CA MET A 45 7.11 -9.47 -4.43
C MET A 45 6.19 -10.69 -4.18
N LYS A 46 6.70 -11.91 -4.37
CA LYS A 46 5.94 -13.14 -4.11
C LYS A 46 5.50 -13.28 -2.64
N GLN A 47 6.38 -12.97 -1.70
CA GLN A 47 6.06 -13.02 -0.27
C GLN A 47 5.06 -11.93 0.11
N ALA A 48 5.26 -10.70 -0.37
CA ALA A 48 4.36 -9.58 -0.12
C ALA A 48 2.94 -9.90 -0.59
N MET A 49 2.78 -10.44 -1.80
CA MET A 49 1.48 -10.78 -2.35
C MET A 49 0.79 -11.95 -1.63
N LEU A 50 1.55 -12.92 -1.12
CA LEU A 50 0.98 -14.01 -0.31
C LEU A 50 0.42 -13.48 1.01
N VAL A 51 1.18 -12.61 1.69
CA VAL A 51 0.73 -11.97 2.94
C VAL A 51 -0.45 -11.06 2.66
N ALA A 52 -0.41 -10.25 1.59
CA ALA A 52 -1.51 -9.39 1.16
C ALA A 52 -2.80 -10.19 0.92
N ALA A 53 -2.71 -11.31 0.20
CA ALA A 53 -3.87 -12.14 -0.10
C ALA A 53 -4.58 -12.62 1.17
N VAL A 54 -3.84 -13.03 2.19
CA VAL A 54 -4.40 -13.48 3.47
C VAL A 54 -4.92 -12.30 4.30
N CYS A 55 -4.15 -11.23 4.41
CA CYS A 55 -4.48 -10.07 5.24
C CYS A 55 -5.65 -9.27 4.67
N GLU A 56 -5.68 -8.96 3.37
CA GLU A 56 -6.78 -8.22 2.75
C GLU A 56 -8.07 -9.03 2.75
N PHE A 57 -8.01 -10.34 2.45
CA PHE A 57 -9.20 -11.20 2.50
C PHE A 57 -9.76 -11.31 3.91
N SER A 58 -8.90 -11.56 4.90
CA SER A 58 -9.33 -11.65 6.29
C SER A 58 -9.88 -10.33 6.82
N GLY A 59 -9.25 -9.19 6.49
CA GLY A 59 -9.75 -7.86 6.82
C GLY A 59 -11.12 -7.57 6.19
N SER A 60 -11.26 -7.89 4.90
CA SER A 60 -12.49 -7.70 4.13
C SER A 60 -13.67 -8.47 4.74
N VAL A 61 -13.46 -9.75 5.05
CA VAL A 61 -14.54 -10.63 5.55
C VAL A 61 -14.89 -10.34 7.02
N SER A 62 -13.89 -10.02 7.85
CA SER A 62 -14.11 -9.88 9.30
C SER A 62 -14.63 -8.50 9.74
N VAL A 63 -14.25 -7.42 9.05
CA VAL A 63 -14.54 -6.03 9.48
C VAL A 63 -15.17 -5.16 8.37
N GLY A 64 -15.21 -5.65 7.13
CA GLY A 64 -15.64 -4.87 5.95
C GLY A 64 -17.08 -4.35 5.96
N SER A 65 -17.97 -4.91 6.78
CA SER A 65 -19.40 -4.53 6.79
C SER A 65 -19.69 -3.12 7.32
N ARG A 66 -18.81 -2.52 8.12
CA ARG A 66 -19.14 -1.32 8.91
C ARG A 66 -18.87 0.03 8.25
N VAL A 67 -18.04 0.10 7.21
CA VAL A 67 -17.74 1.36 6.51
C VAL A 67 -18.81 1.66 5.45
N ALA A 68 -19.50 0.62 4.99
CA ALA A 68 -20.49 0.68 3.92
C ALA A 68 -21.67 1.62 4.20
N ASP A 69 -22.23 1.61 5.42
CA ASP A 69 -23.40 2.40 5.76
C ASP A 69 -23.17 3.91 5.63
N THR A 70 -21.92 4.34 5.84
CA THR A 70 -21.54 5.76 5.79
C THR A 70 -21.52 6.31 4.37
N ILE A 71 -21.07 5.51 3.39
CA ILE A 71 -20.90 5.93 1.98
C ILE A 71 -22.25 6.28 1.35
N ARG A 72 -23.32 5.55 1.70
CA ARG A 72 -24.66 5.78 1.17
C ARG A 72 -25.35 6.96 1.87
N THR A 73 -25.52 6.85 3.19
CA THR A 73 -26.44 7.71 3.97
C THR A 73 -25.97 9.15 4.11
N LYS A 74 -24.66 9.39 4.15
CA LYS A 74 -24.13 10.76 4.32
C LYS A 74 -24.08 11.57 3.03
N ILE A 75 -24.15 10.92 1.87
CA ILE A 75 -23.96 11.57 0.57
C ILE A 75 -25.31 11.80 -0.10
N VAL A 76 -26.12 10.73 -0.21
CA VAL A 76 -27.43 10.78 -0.86
C VAL A 76 -28.44 10.06 0.03
N ASP A 77 -29.49 10.76 0.43
CA ASP A 77 -30.60 10.13 1.16
C ASP A 77 -31.34 9.15 0.23
N PRO A 78 -31.34 7.84 0.53
CA PRO A 78 -32.04 6.85 -0.27
C PRO A 78 -33.55 7.11 -0.35
N HIS A 79 -34.17 7.77 0.63
CA HIS A 79 -35.60 8.05 0.64
C HIS A 79 -36.07 8.95 -0.51
N HIS A 80 -35.16 9.74 -1.10
CA HIS A 80 -35.45 10.49 -2.33
C HIS A 80 -35.84 9.60 -3.52
N TYR A 81 -35.51 8.30 -3.49
CA TYR A 81 -35.85 7.35 -4.55
C TYR A 81 -37.09 6.50 -4.21
N GLY A 82 -37.81 6.79 -3.12
CA GLY A 82 -38.91 5.97 -2.62
C GLY A 82 -40.03 5.71 -3.66
N SER A 83 -40.28 6.68 -4.55
CA SER A 83 -41.23 6.55 -5.65
C SER A 83 -40.76 5.65 -6.79
N SER A 84 -39.46 5.45 -6.94
CA SER A 84 -38.86 4.68 -8.03
C SER A 84 -37.55 4.00 -7.61
N PRO A 85 -37.62 2.89 -6.84
CA PRO A 85 -36.44 2.18 -6.34
C PRO A 85 -35.50 1.71 -7.47
N GLY A 86 -36.03 1.40 -8.66
CA GLY A 86 -35.22 1.03 -9.83
C GLY A 86 -34.21 2.10 -10.26
N VAL A 87 -34.49 3.39 -10.00
CA VAL A 87 -33.54 4.48 -10.29
C VAL A 87 -32.35 4.42 -9.34
N LEU A 88 -32.56 4.06 -8.06
CA LEU A 88 -31.46 3.88 -7.10
C LEU A 88 -30.54 2.72 -7.52
N LEU A 89 -31.11 1.64 -8.04
CA LEU A 89 -30.34 0.52 -8.59
C LEU A 89 -29.45 1.00 -9.75
N LEU A 90 -30.02 1.80 -10.67
CA LEU A 90 -29.27 2.39 -11.77
C LEU A 90 -28.16 3.36 -11.29
N VAL A 91 -28.43 4.18 -10.28
CA VAL A 91 -27.42 5.07 -9.66
C VAL A 91 -26.24 4.26 -9.15
N MET A 92 -26.49 3.15 -8.43
CA MET A 92 -25.43 2.30 -7.89
C MET A 92 -24.63 1.62 -9.02
N MET A 93 -25.30 1.16 -10.07
CA MET A 93 -24.65 0.61 -11.26
C MET A 93 -23.72 1.65 -11.93
N CYS A 94 -24.23 2.85 -12.20
CA CYS A 94 -23.48 3.93 -12.83
C CYS A 94 -22.26 4.36 -12.00
N THR A 95 -22.43 4.38 -10.68
CA THR A 95 -21.38 4.73 -9.72
C THR A 95 -20.22 3.73 -9.77
N ILE A 96 -20.52 2.44 -9.61
CA ILE A 96 -19.51 1.37 -9.63
C ILE A 96 -18.86 1.26 -11.02
N MET A 97 -19.64 1.37 -12.09
CA MET A 97 -19.13 1.28 -13.45
C MET A 97 -18.14 2.41 -13.75
N SER A 98 -18.47 3.65 -13.36
CA SER A 98 -17.55 4.76 -13.54
C SER A 98 -16.28 4.62 -12.69
N SER A 99 -16.41 4.20 -11.43
CA SER A 99 -15.27 3.96 -10.54
C SER A 99 -14.33 2.91 -11.12
N SER A 100 -14.86 1.73 -11.46
CA SER A 100 -14.08 0.60 -11.96
C SER A 100 -13.36 0.90 -13.29
N LEU A 101 -14.02 1.58 -14.24
CA LEU A 101 -13.40 1.96 -15.51
C LEU A 101 -12.25 2.95 -15.31
N PHE A 102 -12.46 3.98 -14.47
CA PHE A 102 -11.41 4.95 -14.16
C PHE A 102 -10.23 4.30 -13.44
N LEU A 103 -10.50 3.47 -12.43
CA LEU A 103 -9.46 2.77 -11.68
C LEU A 103 -8.67 1.80 -12.57
N THR A 104 -9.32 1.09 -13.51
CA THR A 104 -8.63 0.23 -14.48
C THR A 104 -7.64 1.04 -15.30
N PHE A 105 -8.05 2.21 -15.78
CA PHE A 105 -7.19 3.11 -16.54
C PHE A 105 -6.04 3.65 -15.69
N ALA A 106 -6.33 4.17 -14.50
CA ALA A 106 -5.33 4.73 -13.59
C ALA A 106 -4.27 3.69 -13.18
N THR A 107 -4.71 2.48 -12.83
CA THR A 107 -3.85 1.36 -12.44
C THR A 107 -2.95 0.95 -13.60
N ARG A 108 -3.46 0.91 -14.84
CA ARG A 108 -2.65 0.62 -16.04
C ARG A 108 -1.49 1.60 -16.20
N GLN A 109 -1.76 2.88 -15.96
CA GLN A 109 -0.76 3.95 -16.02
C GLN A 109 0.18 3.94 -14.80
N GLY A 110 -0.11 3.14 -13.78
CA GLY A 110 0.62 3.11 -12.52
C GLY A 110 0.40 4.38 -11.69
N LEU A 111 -0.75 5.05 -11.85
CA LEU A 111 -1.09 6.23 -11.08
C LEU A 111 -1.75 5.80 -9.76
N PRO A 112 -1.19 6.18 -8.60
CA PRO A 112 -1.78 5.84 -7.31
C PRO A 112 -2.96 6.76 -7.01
N VAL A 113 -4.14 6.35 -7.45
CA VAL A 113 -5.39 7.07 -7.24
C VAL A 113 -6.11 6.60 -5.96
N SER A 114 -7.13 7.34 -5.55
CA SER A 114 -7.97 6.98 -4.40
C SER A 114 -9.25 6.30 -4.90
N THR A 115 -9.46 5.05 -4.48
CA THR A 115 -10.67 4.26 -4.77
C THR A 115 -11.90 4.91 -4.12
N THR A 116 -11.78 5.36 -2.87
CA THR A 116 -12.82 6.10 -2.15
C THR A 116 -13.26 7.38 -2.86
N HIS A 117 -12.32 8.16 -3.44
CA HIS A 117 -12.67 9.36 -4.21
C HIS A 117 -13.37 9.01 -5.52
N SER A 118 -12.91 7.95 -6.19
CA SER A 118 -13.46 7.48 -7.46
C SER A 118 -14.94 7.13 -7.29
N LEU A 119 -15.26 6.37 -6.25
CA LEU A 119 -16.62 5.97 -5.91
C LEU A 119 -17.50 7.15 -5.49
N ILE A 120 -17.02 8.01 -4.58
CA ILE A 120 -17.80 9.16 -4.10
C ILE A 120 -18.06 10.16 -5.22
N GLY A 121 -17.07 10.40 -6.09
CA GLY A 121 -17.26 11.22 -7.28
C GLY A 121 -18.33 10.63 -8.21
N GLY A 122 -18.26 9.31 -8.48
CA GLY A 122 -19.27 8.61 -9.26
C GLY A 122 -20.68 8.75 -8.66
N LEU A 123 -20.81 8.57 -7.34
CA LEU A 123 -22.09 8.66 -6.64
C LEU A 123 -22.68 10.07 -6.72
N VAL A 124 -21.87 11.11 -6.46
CA VAL A 124 -22.27 12.51 -6.58
C VAL A 124 -22.69 12.82 -8.02
N GLY A 125 -21.96 12.31 -9.02
CA GLY A 125 -22.27 12.48 -10.44
C GLY A 125 -23.61 11.85 -10.85
N ALA A 126 -23.79 10.56 -10.56
CA ALA A 126 -25.02 9.84 -10.86
C ALA A 126 -26.23 10.43 -10.11
N ALA A 127 -26.06 10.80 -8.84
CA ALA A 127 -27.13 11.43 -8.05
C ALA A 127 -27.48 12.83 -8.57
N THR A 128 -26.50 13.61 -9.02
CA THR A 128 -26.76 14.92 -9.63
C THR A 128 -27.61 14.77 -10.89
N ALA A 129 -27.33 13.77 -11.72
CA ALA A 129 -28.07 13.51 -12.95
C ALA A 129 -29.49 12.97 -12.72
N SER A 130 -29.75 12.28 -11.60
CA SER A 130 -31.04 11.65 -11.31
C SER A 130 -31.99 12.53 -10.50
N ILE A 131 -31.51 13.12 -9.40
CA ILE A 131 -32.33 13.86 -8.41
C ILE A 131 -31.98 15.35 -8.32
N GLY A 132 -30.93 15.78 -9.04
CA GLY A 132 -30.45 17.16 -9.04
C GLY A 132 -29.45 17.47 -7.93
N ILE A 133 -28.53 18.41 -8.20
CA ILE A 133 -27.42 18.77 -7.30
C ILE A 133 -27.88 19.31 -5.93
N THR A 134 -29.06 19.90 -5.86
CA THR A 134 -29.63 20.51 -4.65
C THR A 134 -30.09 19.50 -3.61
N LYS A 135 -30.33 18.24 -4.03
CA LYS A 135 -30.80 17.15 -3.16
C LYS A 135 -29.65 16.35 -2.53
N ILE A 136 -28.41 16.71 -2.86
CA ILE A 136 -27.19 16.14 -2.26
C ILE A 136 -26.91 16.86 -0.94
N ASN A 137 -26.48 16.12 0.08
CA ASN A 137 -26.18 16.70 1.39
C ASN A 137 -24.81 17.39 1.39
N TRP A 138 -24.77 18.66 0.97
CA TRP A 138 -23.56 19.50 0.99
C TRP A 138 -23.20 20.01 2.39
N GLY A 139 -24.03 19.78 3.40
CA GLY A 139 -23.82 20.26 4.76
C GLY A 139 -22.59 19.65 5.46
N TRP A 140 -22.27 20.17 6.64
CA TRP A 140 -21.14 19.68 7.44
C TRP A 140 -21.28 18.20 7.83
N HIS A 141 -22.50 17.68 8.01
CA HIS A 141 -22.73 16.27 8.31
C HIS A 141 -22.79 15.35 7.08
N GLY A 142 -22.53 15.89 5.89
CA GLY A 142 -22.51 15.15 4.62
C GLY A 142 -21.18 15.29 3.89
N VAL A 143 -21.25 15.78 2.65
CA VAL A 143 -20.11 15.85 1.73
C VAL A 143 -18.97 16.73 2.26
N SER A 144 -19.26 17.87 2.90
CA SER A 144 -18.22 18.80 3.37
C SER A 144 -17.26 18.19 4.41
N GLN A 145 -17.78 17.37 5.34
CA GLN A 145 -16.93 16.66 6.31
C GLN A 145 -16.04 15.61 5.65
N ILE A 146 -16.51 14.97 4.56
CA ILE A 146 -15.73 14.01 3.79
C ILE A 146 -14.53 14.72 3.14
N PHE A 147 -14.76 15.85 2.47
CA PHE A 147 -13.68 16.66 1.88
C PHE A 147 -12.68 17.15 2.93
N ALA A 148 -13.16 17.61 4.10
CA ALA A 148 -12.28 17.99 5.20
C ALA A 148 -11.42 16.81 5.68
N ALA A 149 -12.00 15.60 5.78
CA ALA A 149 -11.28 14.40 6.18
C ALA A 149 -10.14 14.04 5.20
N TRP A 150 -10.33 14.26 3.90
CA TRP A 150 -9.29 13.98 2.88
C TRP A 150 -8.11 14.94 2.91
N ILE A 151 -8.27 16.12 3.50
CA ILE A 151 -7.17 17.07 3.75
C ILE A 151 -6.52 16.74 5.10
N VAL A 152 -7.32 16.51 6.13
CA VAL A 152 -6.83 16.31 7.50
C VAL A 152 -6.13 14.97 7.68
N ALA A 153 -6.63 13.89 7.07
CA ALA A 153 -6.06 12.55 7.21
C ALA A 153 -4.58 12.45 6.76
N PRO A 154 -4.19 12.85 5.54
CA PRO A 154 -2.77 12.79 5.14
C PRO A 154 -1.88 13.69 6.01
N LEU A 155 -2.38 14.81 6.53
CA LEU A 155 -1.64 15.68 7.45
C LEU A 155 -1.39 15.00 8.81
N ILE A 156 -2.41 14.34 9.38
CA ILE A 156 -2.27 13.55 10.60
C ILE A 156 -1.27 12.42 10.37
N ALA A 157 -1.41 11.67 9.28
CA ALA A 157 -0.51 10.57 8.94
C ALA A 157 0.94 11.06 8.75
N GLY A 158 1.13 12.22 8.11
CA GLY A 158 2.44 12.85 7.96
C GLY A 158 3.05 13.30 9.28
N CYS A 159 2.27 13.96 10.15
CA CYS A 159 2.71 14.36 11.48
C CYS A 159 3.11 13.14 12.32
N MET A 160 2.26 12.10 12.33
CA MET A 160 2.55 10.85 13.03
C MET A 160 3.80 10.15 12.49
N GLY A 161 3.94 10.06 11.17
CA GLY A 161 5.11 9.48 10.51
C GLY A 161 6.40 10.25 10.86
N PHE A 162 6.35 11.57 10.83
CA PHE A 162 7.45 12.45 11.23
C PHE A 162 7.85 12.18 12.69
N VAL A 163 6.89 12.18 13.62
CA VAL A 163 7.16 11.97 15.05
C VAL A 163 7.74 10.58 15.31
N LEU A 164 7.14 9.53 14.74
CA LEU A 164 7.59 8.14 14.90
C LEU A 164 9.01 7.93 14.37
N PHE A 165 9.30 8.46 13.17
CA PHE A 165 10.62 8.31 12.59
C PHE A 165 11.65 9.19 13.28
N MET A 166 11.31 10.42 13.69
CA MET A 166 12.22 11.27 14.48
C MET A 166 12.58 10.62 15.81
N PHE A 167 11.61 10.03 16.51
CA PHE A 167 11.84 9.28 17.72
C PHE A 167 12.78 8.08 17.47
N THR A 168 12.47 7.27 16.46
CA THR A 168 13.30 6.11 16.07
C THR A 168 14.72 6.52 15.66
N LYS A 169 14.86 7.57 14.85
CA LYS A 169 16.15 8.13 14.41
C LYS A 169 16.98 8.61 15.60
N LYS A 170 16.42 9.44 16.48
CA LYS A 170 17.13 10.10 17.58
C LYS A 170 17.51 9.14 18.70
N PHE A 171 16.62 8.20 19.04
CA PHE A 171 16.84 7.32 20.20
C PHE A 171 17.49 5.98 19.82
N ILE A 172 17.35 5.53 18.57
CA ILE A 172 17.75 4.17 18.15
C ILE A 172 18.81 4.23 17.05
N LEU A 173 18.49 4.71 15.85
CA LEU A 173 19.31 4.50 14.64
C LEU A 173 20.63 5.29 14.61
N THR A 174 20.68 6.46 15.25
CA THR A 174 21.88 7.32 15.25
C THR A 174 22.89 7.00 16.37
N LYS A 175 22.60 6.00 17.20
CA LYS A 175 23.46 5.66 18.34
C LYS A 175 24.48 4.60 17.95
N GLN A 176 25.66 4.64 18.54
CA GLN A 176 26.70 3.61 18.34
C GLN A 176 26.22 2.19 18.69
N THR A 177 25.25 2.08 19.61
CA THR A 177 24.59 0.82 20.00
C THR A 177 23.28 0.57 19.25
N ALA A 178 23.12 1.11 18.03
CA ALA A 178 21.88 1.07 17.25
C ALA A 178 21.28 -0.34 17.14
N VAL A 179 22.10 -1.36 16.86
CA VAL A 179 21.64 -2.76 16.74
C VAL A 179 21.00 -3.25 18.04
N ARG A 180 21.63 -3.01 19.18
CA ARG A 180 21.11 -3.44 20.48
C ARG A 180 19.86 -2.66 20.88
N ARG A 181 19.80 -1.37 20.57
CA ARG A 181 18.61 -0.54 20.83
C ARG A 181 17.43 -0.93 19.93
N ALA A 182 17.71 -1.24 18.66
CA ALA A 182 16.70 -1.72 17.72
C ALA A 182 16.08 -3.02 18.25
N PHE A 183 16.91 -3.96 18.71
CA PHE A 183 16.44 -5.21 19.33
C PHE A 183 15.46 -4.98 20.49
N TYR A 184 15.81 -4.12 21.45
CA TYR A 184 14.95 -3.85 22.60
C TYR A 184 13.70 -3.02 22.25
N SER A 185 13.70 -2.33 21.11
CA SER A 185 12.51 -1.60 20.64
C SER A 185 11.44 -2.50 20.01
N ILE A 186 11.81 -3.70 19.55
CA ILE A 186 10.91 -4.62 18.86
C ILE A 186 9.64 -4.93 19.68
N PRO A 187 9.74 -5.38 20.95
CA PRO A 187 8.55 -5.70 21.74
C PRO A 187 7.61 -4.51 21.92
N PHE A 188 8.17 -3.32 22.15
CA PHE A 188 7.39 -2.10 22.34
C PHE A 188 6.58 -1.75 21.09
N TYR A 189 7.21 -1.77 19.91
CA TYR A 189 6.52 -1.46 18.66
C TYR A 189 5.52 -2.53 18.25
N THR A 190 5.81 -3.81 18.50
CA THR A 190 4.85 -4.90 18.30
C THR A 190 3.63 -4.72 19.19
N TYR A 191 3.84 -4.38 20.47
CA TYR A 191 2.75 -4.13 21.41
C TYR A 191 1.81 -3.04 20.90
N LEU A 192 2.38 -1.92 20.46
CA LEU A 192 1.62 -0.79 19.94
C LEU A 192 0.88 -1.15 18.63
N THR A 193 1.54 -1.86 17.71
CA THR A 193 0.96 -2.26 16.43
C THR A 193 -0.20 -3.24 16.61
N VAL A 194 0.02 -4.31 17.39
CA VAL A 194 -1.00 -5.33 17.68
C VAL A 194 -2.13 -4.72 18.50
N GLY A 195 -1.82 -3.89 19.50
CA GLY A 195 -2.83 -3.19 20.29
C GLY A 195 -3.74 -2.32 19.42
N ALA A 196 -3.18 -1.53 18.51
CA ALA A 196 -3.94 -0.72 17.57
C ALA A 196 -4.83 -1.58 16.65
N LEU A 197 -4.32 -2.69 16.13
CA LEU A 197 -5.08 -3.62 15.30
C LEU A 197 -6.23 -4.29 16.08
N THR A 198 -5.96 -4.82 17.28
CA THR A 198 -6.98 -5.43 18.14
C THR A 198 -8.04 -4.40 18.52
N MET A 199 -7.65 -3.15 18.77
CA MET A 199 -8.57 -2.07 19.05
C MET A 199 -9.54 -1.85 17.89
N LEU A 200 -9.08 -1.89 16.64
CA LEU A 200 -9.95 -1.90 15.47
C LEU A 200 -10.84 -3.13 15.46
N LEU A 201 -10.32 -4.34 15.66
CA LEU A 201 -11.12 -5.57 15.60
C LEU A 201 -12.25 -5.59 16.64
N VAL A 202 -11.98 -5.10 17.85
CA VAL A 202 -12.96 -5.15 18.94
C VAL A 202 -13.99 -4.03 18.78
N TRP A 203 -13.55 -2.80 18.50
CA TRP A 203 -14.50 -1.71 18.21
C TRP A 203 -15.29 -1.93 16.95
N LYS A 204 -14.68 -2.61 15.97
CA LYS A 204 -14.98 -2.95 14.56
C LYS A 204 -15.72 -4.23 14.15
N GLY A 205 -15.50 -5.32 14.86
CA GLY A 205 -15.72 -6.65 14.29
C GLY A 205 -16.88 -7.40 14.94
N ILE A 206 -17.07 -7.20 16.23
CA ILE A 206 -17.99 -8.04 17.01
C ILE A 206 -19.27 -7.24 17.29
N HIS A 207 -20.27 -7.35 16.40
CA HIS A 207 -21.63 -6.86 16.67
C HIS A 207 -22.47 -7.88 17.44
N THR A 208 -22.02 -9.14 17.51
CA THR A 208 -22.74 -10.21 18.18
C THR A 208 -22.62 -10.15 19.71
N ILE A 209 -21.71 -9.33 20.24
CA ILE A 209 -21.45 -9.20 21.68
C ILE A 209 -21.35 -7.71 22.01
N ASN A 210 -22.29 -7.20 22.80
CA ASN A 210 -22.19 -5.86 23.41
C ASN A 210 -21.08 -5.89 24.48
N LEU A 211 -19.84 -5.63 24.07
CA LEU A 211 -18.69 -5.59 24.98
C LEU A 211 -18.69 -4.26 25.76
N SER A 212 -18.47 -4.33 27.07
CA SER A 212 -18.29 -3.12 27.88
C SER A 212 -16.95 -2.44 27.56
N THR A 213 -16.80 -1.14 27.84
CA THR A 213 -15.51 -0.43 27.68
C THR A 213 -14.37 -1.14 28.41
N ARG A 214 -14.65 -1.78 29.55
CA ARG A 214 -13.69 -2.59 30.29
C ARG A 214 -13.23 -3.81 29.49
N ASP A 215 -14.14 -4.54 28.87
CA ASP A 215 -13.83 -5.74 28.09
C ASP A 215 -13.04 -5.40 26.82
N ILE A 216 -13.32 -4.24 26.23
CA ILE A 216 -12.56 -3.71 25.09
C ILE A 216 -11.12 -3.42 25.50
N VAL A 217 -10.92 -2.73 26.62
CA VAL A 217 -9.58 -2.45 27.14
C VAL A 217 -8.86 -3.76 27.46
N ILE A 218 -9.49 -4.68 28.20
CA ILE A 218 -8.89 -5.97 28.56
C ILE A 218 -8.49 -6.75 27.31
N SER A 219 -9.34 -6.86 26.30
CA SER A 219 -9.02 -7.59 25.07
C SER A 219 -7.85 -6.98 24.32
N VAL A 220 -7.79 -5.64 24.19
CA VAL A 220 -6.67 -4.95 23.54
C VAL A 220 -5.35 -5.21 24.26
N PHE A 221 -5.29 -4.97 25.57
CA PHE A 221 -4.07 -5.16 26.35
C PHE A 221 -3.69 -6.66 26.44
N ALA A 222 -4.66 -7.58 26.54
CA ALA A 222 -4.39 -9.01 26.58
C ALA A 222 -3.83 -9.53 25.26
N THR A 223 -4.43 -9.19 24.11
CA THR A 223 -3.94 -9.63 22.80
C THR A 223 -2.58 -9.02 22.47
N ALA A 224 -2.37 -7.72 22.76
CA ALA A 224 -1.08 -7.07 22.58
C ALA A 224 0.01 -7.73 23.44
N THR A 225 -0.29 -8.01 24.71
CA THR A 225 0.63 -8.71 25.63
C THR A 225 0.93 -10.12 25.15
N GLY A 226 -0.10 -10.91 24.81
CA GLY A 226 0.05 -12.29 24.34
C GLY A 226 0.90 -12.38 23.08
N MET A 227 0.65 -11.53 22.08
CA MET A 227 1.44 -11.51 20.85
C MET A 227 2.88 -11.03 21.08
N THR A 228 3.07 -10.05 21.96
CA THR A 228 4.41 -9.57 22.34
C THR A 228 5.19 -10.66 23.08
N LEU A 229 4.55 -11.41 23.98
CA LEU A 229 5.16 -12.56 24.64
C LEU A 229 5.56 -13.63 23.62
N LEU A 230 4.67 -14.01 22.69
CA LEU A 230 5.03 -14.94 21.61
C LEU A 230 6.24 -14.46 20.81
N GLN A 231 6.30 -13.16 20.51
CA GLN A 231 7.46 -12.58 19.85
C GLN A 231 8.74 -12.67 20.71
N ILE A 232 8.63 -12.45 22.01
CA ILE A 232 9.74 -12.59 22.97
C ILE A 232 10.22 -14.04 23.08
N PHE A 233 9.31 -15.02 23.06
CA PHE A 233 9.67 -16.42 23.17
C PHE A 233 10.27 -17.00 21.89
N PHE A 234 9.78 -16.60 20.70
CA PHE A 234 10.17 -17.21 19.43
C PHE A 234 11.09 -16.33 18.57
N LEU A 235 10.69 -15.08 18.31
CA LEU A 235 11.37 -14.23 17.32
C LEU A 235 12.64 -13.57 17.89
N LEU A 236 12.58 -13.05 19.12
CA LEU A 236 13.72 -12.35 19.73
C LEU A 236 14.95 -13.26 19.91
N PRO A 237 14.84 -14.50 20.42
CA PRO A 237 15.96 -15.43 20.49
C PRO A 237 16.58 -15.70 19.12
N PHE A 238 15.73 -15.89 18.11
CA PHE A 238 16.18 -16.08 16.74
C PHE A 238 16.95 -14.88 16.18
N LEU A 239 16.43 -13.66 16.39
CA LEU A 239 17.11 -12.43 15.95
C LEU A 239 18.41 -12.20 16.73
N TRP A 240 18.44 -12.52 18.01
CA TRP A 240 19.62 -12.43 18.85
C TRP A 240 20.73 -13.36 18.35
N THR A 241 20.44 -14.66 18.19
CA THR A 241 21.44 -15.63 17.72
C THR A 241 21.90 -15.32 16.29
N ARG A 242 21.03 -14.78 15.44
CA ARG A 242 21.39 -14.44 14.07
C ARG A 242 22.25 -13.19 13.94
N ILE A 243 21.95 -12.13 14.70
CA ILE A 243 22.60 -10.82 14.54
C ILE A 243 23.71 -10.59 15.56
N MET A 244 23.49 -10.94 16.83
CA MET A 244 24.49 -10.73 17.90
C MET A 244 25.53 -11.84 17.94
N HIS A 245 25.11 -13.10 17.77
CA HIS A 245 26.04 -14.24 17.69
C HIS A 245 26.55 -14.52 16.26
N GLU A 246 26.08 -13.75 15.27
CA GLU A 246 26.54 -13.84 13.86
C GLU A 246 26.43 -15.26 13.27
N ASP A 247 25.46 -16.05 13.75
CA ASP A 247 25.31 -17.45 13.34
C ASP A 247 24.73 -17.57 11.93
N TRP A 248 25.60 -17.92 10.99
CA TRP A 248 25.29 -18.09 9.58
C TRP A 248 24.57 -19.42 9.25
N THR A 249 24.52 -20.36 10.19
CA THR A 249 23.89 -21.68 9.99
C THR A 249 22.37 -21.66 10.25
N LEU A 250 21.85 -20.56 10.79
CA LEU A 250 20.44 -20.40 11.12
C LEU A 250 19.56 -20.39 9.86
N LYS A 251 18.57 -21.29 9.83
CA LYS A 251 17.51 -21.30 8.83
C LYS A 251 16.21 -20.79 9.44
N TRP A 252 15.25 -20.39 8.58
CA TRP A 252 14.00 -19.74 9.01
C TRP A 252 13.18 -20.60 9.99
N TYR A 253 13.20 -21.93 9.85
CA TYR A 253 12.41 -22.83 10.68
C TYR A 253 12.97 -22.98 12.11
N HIS A 254 14.20 -22.56 12.36
CA HIS A 254 14.75 -22.58 13.72
C HIS A 254 14.06 -21.57 14.65
N VAL A 255 13.30 -20.60 14.13
CA VAL A 255 12.47 -19.68 14.93
C VAL A 255 11.60 -20.43 15.94
N PHE A 256 11.06 -21.60 15.57
CA PHE A 256 10.19 -22.40 16.45
C PHE A 256 10.91 -23.05 17.63
N GLN A 257 12.25 -23.08 17.65
CA GLN A 257 13.03 -23.53 18.81
C GLN A 257 12.99 -22.51 19.96
N GLY A 258 12.58 -21.27 19.67
CA GLY A 258 12.37 -20.21 20.67
C GLY A 258 13.57 -19.98 21.57
N LEU A 259 13.34 -19.95 22.89
CA LEU A 259 14.40 -19.69 23.89
C LEU A 259 15.56 -20.68 23.83
N LEU A 260 15.35 -21.90 23.32
CA LEU A 260 16.42 -22.91 23.21
C LEU A 260 17.58 -22.44 22.30
N LEU A 261 17.31 -21.51 21.39
CA LEU A 261 18.32 -20.89 20.52
C LEU A 261 19.39 -20.10 21.26
N LEU A 262 19.10 -19.64 22.48
CA LEU A 262 20.06 -18.87 23.28
C LEU A 262 21.15 -19.75 23.89
N TRP A 263 20.90 -21.06 24.01
CA TRP A 263 21.88 -22.04 24.50
C TRP A 263 22.62 -22.76 23.37
N ARG A 264 22.45 -22.31 22.13
CA ARG A 264 23.15 -22.90 20.98
C ARG A 264 24.65 -22.61 21.08
N SER A 265 25.47 -23.64 20.82
CA SER A 265 26.92 -23.51 20.71
C SER A 265 27.32 -22.47 19.65
N PRO A 266 28.48 -21.80 19.80
CA PRO A 266 28.94 -20.81 18.84
C PRO A 266 29.05 -21.41 17.42
N PRO A 267 28.79 -20.61 16.37
CA PRO A 267 28.81 -21.10 15.01
C PRO A 267 30.21 -21.60 14.62
N PRO A 268 30.30 -22.64 13.76
CA PRO A 268 31.57 -23.09 13.23
C PRO A 268 32.26 -21.99 12.41
N PRO A 269 33.60 -22.05 12.25
CA PRO A 269 34.34 -21.09 11.44
C PRO A 269 33.76 -21.05 10.02
N THR A 270 33.64 -19.85 9.47
CA THR A 270 33.07 -19.67 8.13
C THR A 270 33.92 -20.34 7.06
N PRO A 271 33.32 -21.03 6.07
CA PRO A 271 34.03 -21.51 4.90
C PRO A 271 34.74 -20.36 4.17
N ALA A 272 35.89 -20.65 3.53
CA ALA A 272 36.63 -19.66 2.75
C ALA A 272 35.73 -19.07 1.64
N GLY A 273 35.59 -17.74 1.61
CA GLY A 273 34.71 -17.01 0.70
C GLY A 273 33.29 -16.72 1.23
N PHE A 274 32.93 -17.17 2.44
CA PHE A 274 31.63 -16.88 3.05
C PHE A 274 31.70 -15.64 3.96
N THR A 275 31.11 -14.52 3.53
CA THR A 275 30.98 -13.31 4.37
C THR A 275 30.04 -13.55 5.55
N LYS A 276 30.55 -13.39 6.77
CA LYS A 276 29.83 -13.48 8.05
C LYS A 276 28.78 -12.38 8.20
N PRO A 277 27.70 -12.72 8.91
CA PRO A 277 26.46 -13.22 8.32
C PRO A 277 26.09 -12.44 7.06
N ARG A 278 25.53 -13.11 6.04
CA ARG A 278 25.01 -12.46 4.82
C ARG A 278 23.75 -11.64 5.15
N ILE A 279 23.93 -10.56 5.90
CA ILE A 279 22.91 -9.57 6.21
C ILE A 279 22.63 -8.85 4.91
N ARG A 280 21.35 -8.80 4.57
CA ARG A 280 20.89 -8.17 3.35
C ARG A 280 21.27 -6.69 3.40
N ASP A 281 21.90 -6.21 2.33
CA ASP A 281 22.13 -4.79 2.16
C ASP A 281 20.84 -4.12 1.68
N TYR A 282 20.23 -3.34 2.58
CA TYR A 282 18.97 -2.65 2.32
C TYR A 282 19.18 -1.38 1.47
N TYR A 283 20.40 -0.87 1.42
CA TYR A 283 20.77 0.32 0.64
C TYR A 283 21.46 -0.03 -0.69
N GLN A 284 21.67 -1.31 -0.99
CA GLN A 284 22.37 -1.76 -2.20
C GLN A 284 21.82 -1.08 -3.48
N GLY A 285 22.68 -0.38 -4.21
CA GLY A 285 22.32 0.31 -5.46
C GLY A 285 21.79 1.73 -5.27
N HIS A 286 21.87 2.25 -4.04
CA HIS A 286 21.79 3.66 -3.68
C HIS A 286 23.17 4.12 -3.24
N LEU A 287 23.60 5.27 -3.75
CA LEU A 287 24.92 5.81 -3.49
C LEU A 287 24.85 6.77 -2.31
N THR A 288 25.92 6.83 -1.52
CA THR A 288 26.09 7.90 -0.53
C THR A 288 26.43 9.22 -1.21
N ARG A 289 26.32 10.34 -0.49
CA ARG A 289 26.62 11.67 -1.04
C ARG A 289 28.05 11.78 -1.57
N GLU A 290 29.01 11.23 -0.82
CA GLU A 290 30.43 11.24 -1.20
C GLU A 290 30.65 10.39 -2.46
N GLU A 291 30.13 9.16 -2.49
CA GLU A 291 30.24 8.27 -3.64
C GLU A 291 29.59 8.85 -4.90
N LEU A 292 28.42 9.48 -4.76
CA LEU A 292 27.73 10.12 -5.89
C LEU A 292 28.54 11.31 -6.43
N ASN A 293 29.10 12.15 -5.55
CA ASN A 293 29.97 13.25 -5.96
C ASN A 293 31.23 12.74 -6.66
N HIS A 294 31.86 11.68 -6.14
CA HIS A 294 33.00 11.04 -6.79
C HIS A 294 32.64 10.47 -8.17
N LEU A 295 31.47 9.86 -8.32
CA LEU A 295 31.03 9.36 -9.61
C LEU A 295 30.78 10.50 -10.60
N ARG A 296 30.04 11.54 -10.20
CA ARG A 296 29.77 12.70 -11.06
C ARG A 296 31.05 13.39 -11.50
N THR A 297 31.96 13.68 -10.57
CA THR A 297 33.27 14.25 -10.90
C THR A 297 34.07 13.36 -11.84
N SER A 298 34.04 12.04 -11.65
CA SER A 298 34.71 11.11 -12.57
C SER A 298 34.09 11.09 -13.97
N GLU A 299 32.77 11.18 -14.08
CA GLU A 299 32.07 11.25 -15.37
C GLU A 299 32.34 12.58 -16.08
N THR A 300 32.33 13.70 -15.37
CA THR A 300 32.68 15.02 -15.91
C THR A 300 34.14 15.04 -16.39
N LEU A 301 35.06 14.45 -15.63
CA LEU A 301 36.46 14.31 -16.05
C LEU A 301 36.58 13.46 -17.33
N LEU A 302 35.89 12.31 -17.39
CA LEU A 302 35.88 11.47 -18.59
C LEU A 302 35.29 12.21 -19.80
N GLN A 303 34.22 12.97 -19.63
CA GLN A 303 33.63 13.80 -20.69
C GLN A 303 34.58 14.90 -21.15
N SER A 304 35.29 15.55 -20.21
CA SER A 304 36.30 16.58 -20.55
C SER A 304 37.49 16.01 -21.32
N ILE A 305 37.86 14.74 -21.07
CA ILE A 305 38.91 14.04 -21.82
C ILE A 305 38.42 13.64 -23.22
N GLN A 306 37.13 13.35 -23.37
CA GLN A 306 36.53 12.90 -24.63
C GLN A 306 36.10 14.04 -25.56
N THR A 307 35.96 15.28 -25.06
CA THR A 307 35.59 16.44 -25.87
C THR A 307 36.84 17.15 -26.39
N PRO A 308 37.05 17.24 -27.73
CA PRO A 308 38.29 17.78 -28.30
C PRO A 308 38.55 19.28 -28.04
N ASP A 309 37.52 20.06 -27.72
CA ASP A 309 37.57 21.53 -27.77
C ASP A 309 37.64 22.25 -26.41
N GLY A 310 37.89 21.55 -25.30
CA GLY A 310 38.18 22.20 -24.01
C GLY A 310 37.06 23.09 -23.44
N GLN A 311 35.84 23.03 -23.97
CA GLN A 311 34.68 23.67 -23.37
C GLN A 311 34.19 22.82 -22.19
N LEU A 312 34.32 23.38 -20.99
CA LEU A 312 33.67 22.86 -19.79
C LEU A 312 32.15 22.81 -20.02
N PRO A 313 31.44 21.75 -19.58
CA PRO A 313 29.99 21.69 -19.72
C PRO A 313 29.34 22.83 -18.92
N ASP A 314 28.36 23.50 -19.52
CA ASP A 314 27.56 24.53 -18.87
C ASP A 314 26.67 23.87 -17.80
N LEU A 315 27.03 24.04 -16.52
CA LEU A 315 26.36 23.44 -15.39
C LEU A 315 25.54 24.51 -14.65
N ASP A 316 24.27 24.59 -15.00
CA ASP A 316 23.26 25.25 -14.17
C ASP A 316 23.07 24.47 -12.85
N ARG A 317 23.55 25.08 -11.75
CA ARG A 317 23.16 24.94 -10.31
C ARG A 317 24.25 24.48 -9.34
N ASP A 318 24.56 25.37 -8.39
CA ASP A 318 24.92 25.16 -6.97
C ASP A 318 26.00 24.13 -6.56
N ASP A 319 26.80 23.57 -7.46
CA ASP A 319 27.92 22.68 -7.09
C ASP A 319 29.23 23.49 -6.94
N GLU A 320 29.55 23.89 -5.69
CA GLU A 320 30.88 24.37 -5.32
C GLU A 320 31.94 23.29 -5.63
N TRP A 321 33.03 23.70 -6.29
CA TRP A 321 34.19 22.85 -6.55
C TRP A 321 34.88 22.48 -5.23
N ILE A 322 34.54 21.34 -4.66
CA ILE A 322 35.36 20.72 -3.60
C ILE A 322 36.34 19.77 -4.30
N LEU A 323 37.57 20.23 -4.50
CA LEU A 323 38.67 19.36 -4.90
C LEU A 323 38.81 18.22 -3.87
N PRO A 324 38.83 16.95 -4.29
CA PRO A 324 39.04 15.86 -3.34
C PRO A 324 40.44 15.99 -2.71
N PRO A 325 40.58 15.71 -1.39
CA PRO A 325 41.89 15.64 -0.76
C PRO A 325 42.77 14.59 -1.46
N PRO A 326 44.11 14.73 -1.44
CA PRO A 326 45.00 13.89 -2.23
C PRO A 326 44.88 12.43 -1.80
N ALA A 327 44.59 11.56 -2.77
CA ALA A 327 44.73 10.10 -2.75
C ALA A 327 44.54 9.42 -1.38
N GLN A 328 43.30 9.35 -0.90
CA GLN A 328 42.89 8.15 -0.17
C GLN A 328 42.55 7.09 -1.22
N THR A 329 42.99 5.86 -0.98
CA THR A 329 42.78 4.69 -1.86
C THR A 329 41.43 4.76 -2.55
N PRO A 330 41.34 4.58 -3.88
CA PRO A 330 40.06 4.58 -4.55
C PRO A 330 39.11 3.66 -3.77
N PRO A 331 37.88 4.08 -3.46
CA PRO A 331 36.91 3.17 -2.87
C PRO A 331 36.90 1.93 -3.75
N LYS A 332 36.95 0.74 -3.11
CA LYS A 332 36.91 -0.55 -3.81
C LYS A 332 35.90 -0.41 -4.94
N THR A 333 36.37 -0.60 -6.17
CA THR A 333 35.58 -0.48 -7.40
C THR A 333 34.16 -0.94 -7.09
N PRO A 334 33.13 -0.10 -7.24
CA PRO A 334 31.77 -0.52 -6.92
C PRO A 334 31.56 -1.85 -7.64
N PRO A 335 31.10 -2.91 -6.93
CA PRO A 335 30.88 -4.20 -7.56
C PRO A 335 30.06 -3.95 -8.82
N GLY A 336 30.57 -4.46 -9.94
CA GLY A 336 30.31 -3.99 -11.30
C GLY A 336 28.92 -3.41 -11.51
N ARG A 337 28.89 -2.27 -12.23
CA ARG A 337 27.68 -1.66 -12.81
C ARG A 337 26.65 -2.75 -13.07
N PHE A 338 25.57 -2.71 -12.26
CA PHE A 338 24.43 -3.63 -12.25
C PHE A 338 24.39 -4.42 -13.57
N GLU A 339 24.87 -5.66 -13.58
CA GLU A 339 24.19 -6.61 -14.47
C GLU A 339 22.80 -6.71 -13.85
N PRO A 340 21.74 -6.17 -14.50
CA PRO A 340 20.41 -6.43 -14.03
C PRO A 340 20.31 -7.94 -13.96
N ARG A 341 19.98 -8.50 -12.79
CA ARG A 341 19.60 -9.91 -12.72
C ARG A 341 18.68 -10.15 -13.89
N ALA A 342 19.14 -10.95 -14.86
CA ALA A 342 18.41 -11.11 -16.09
C ALA A 342 17.00 -11.58 -15.70
N SER A 343 15.96 -11.02 -16.31
CA SER A 343 14.58 -11.38 -15.97
C SER A 343 14.32 -12.89 -16.05
N SER A 344 15.22 -13.66 -16.66
CA SER A 344 15.29 -15.12 -16.69
C SER A 344 15.54 -15.79 -15.33
N GLU A 345 16.12 -15.12 -14.32
CA GLU A 345 16.46 -15.76 -13.03
C GLU A 345 15.24 -15.94 -12.09
N PHE A 346 14.21 -15.07 -12.21
CA PHE A 346 12.97 -15.16 -11.43
C PHE A 346 11.93 -16.11 -12.03
N ILE A 347 12.14 -16.49 -13.28
CA ILE A 347 11.19 -17.18 -14.12
C ILE A 347 11.59 -18.66 -14.20
N PRO A 348 10.73 -19.60 -13.77
CA PRO A 348 11.04 -21.02 -13.91
C PRO A 348 11.18 -21.39 -15.40
N PRO A 349 12.21 -22.16 -15.79
CA PRO A 349 12.39 -22.58 -17.17
C PRO A 349 11.18 -23.37 -17.65
N ARG A 350 10.91 -23.30 -18.96
CA ARG A 350 9.82 -24.05 -19.58
C ARG A 350 10.06 -25.56 -19.36
N PRO A 351 9.07 -26.32 -18.89
CA PRO A 351 9.17 -27.78 -18.82
C PRO A 351 9.29 -28.38 -20.22
N ASP A 352 10.09 -29.43 -20.37
CA ASP A 352 10.22 -30.15 -21.63
C ASP A 352 8.89 -30.80 -22.04
N GLY A 353 8.53 -30.67 -23.33
CA GLY A 353 7.34 -31.29 -23.90
C GLY A 353 6.57 -30.45 -24.92
N SER A 354 5.59 -31.10 -25.56
CA SER A 354 4.69 -30.46 -26.52
C SER A 354 3.82 -29.39 -25.87
N TRP A 355 3.29 -28.47 -26.69
CA TRP A 355 2.46 -27.35 -26.24
C TRP A 355 1.17 -27.76 -25.51
N ASN A 356 0.71 -28.99 -25.72
CA ASN A 356 -0.51 -29.56 -25.15
C ASN A 356 -0.23 -30.51 -23.98
N SER A 357 1.03 -30.71 -23.60
CA SER A 357 1.36 -31.53 -22.44
C SER A 357 0.82 -30.88 -21.16
N PRO A 358 0.29 -31.67 -20.20
CA PRO A 358 -0.32 -31.13 -18.98
C PRO A 358 0.68 -30.31 -18.15
N LYS A 359 1.98 -30.65 -18.19
CA LYS A 359 3.05 -29.88 -17.54
C LYS A 359 3.25 -28.50 -18.18
N VAL A 360 3.25 -28.42 -19.52
CA VAL A 360 3.40 -27.13 -20.24
C VAL A 360 2.12 -26.29 -20.15
N MET A 361 0.94 -26.92 -20.14
CA MET A 361 -0.33 -26.22 -19.89
C MET A 361 -0.41 -25.67 -18.47
N ALA A 362 -0.06 -26.46 -17.46
CA ALA A 362 0.02 -25.99 -16.08
C ALA A 362 1.04 -24.86 -15.93
N TRP A 363 2.20 -24.97 -16.58
CA TRP A 363 3.18 -23.89 -16.64
C TRP A 363 2.64 -22.62 -17.31
N LYS A 364 1.88 -22.74 -18.42
CA LYS A 364 1.22 -21.60 -19.09
C LYS A 364 0.17 -20.94 -18.20
N VAL A 365 -0.69 -21.73 -17.56
CA VAL A 365 -1.73 -21.21 -16.65
C VAL A 365 -1.07 -20.48 -15.48
N ASN A 366 -0.08 -21.10 -14.85
CA ASN A 366 0.73 -20.46 -13.81
C ASN A 366 1.43 -19.20 -14.33
N ARG A 367 1.89 -19.18 -15.59
CA ARG A 367 2.51 -18.00 -16.22
C ARG A 367 1.54 -16.83 -16.34
N VAL A 368 0.30 -17.10 -16.71
CA VAL A 368 -0.73 -16.06 -16.88
C VAL A 368 -1.16 -15.55 -15.50
N LEU A 369 -1.42 -16.46 -14.55
CA LEU A 369 -1.89 -16.10 -13.21
C LEU A 369 -0.81 -15.43 -12.35
N LEU A 370 0.43 -15.92 -12.40
CA LEU A 370 1.55 -15.43 -11.58
C LEU A 370 2.37 -14.35 -12.30
N ARG A 371 1.95 -13.91 -13.50
CA ARG A 371 2.70 -12.93 -14.31
C ARG A 371 3.01 -11.65 -13.54
N GLY A 372 2.07 -11.19 -12.71
CA GLY A 372 2.24 -10.02 -11.86
C GLY A 372 3.29 -10.24 -10.77
N LEU A 373 3.33 -11.44 -10.20
CA LEU A 373 4.24 -11.83 -9.12
C LEU A 373 5.70 -11.99 -9.56
N GLU A 374 5.92 -12.25 -10.85
CA GLU A 374 7.24 -12.48 -11.44
C GLU A 374 7.91 -11.20 -11.96
N LYS A 375 7.27 -10.02 -11.79
CA LYS A 375 7.88 -8.75 -12.20
C LYS A 375 8.86 -8.24 -11.15
N ASP A 376 10.07 -7.87 -11.60
CA ASP A 376 11.01 -7.12 -10.77
C ASP A 376 10.60 -5.64 -10.71
N VAL A 377 9.79 -5.34 -9.70
CA VAL A 377 9.25 -4.02 -9.43
C VAL A 377 10.37 -3.01 -9.13
N VAL A 378 11.44 -3.43 -8.44
CA VAL A 378 12.53 -2.54 -8.00
C VAL A 378 13.36 -2.11 -9.21
N ALA A 379 13.66 -3.01 -10.13
CA ALA A 379 14.34 -2.67 -11.37
C ALA A 379 13.48 -1.73 -12.25
N MET A 380 12.16 -1.94 -12.30
CA MET A 380 11.25 -1.08 -13.08
C MET A 380 11.13 0.34 -12.53
N GLN A 381 11.32 0.53 -11.22
CA GLN A 381 11.25 1.85 -10.60
C GLN A 381 12.29 2.83 -11.16
N LYS A 382 13.47 2.36 -11.59
CA LYS A 382 14.54 3.23 -12.16
C LYS A 382 14.29 3.67 -13.61
N ARG A 383 13.40 3.02 -14.37
CA ARG A 383 13.29 3.19 -15.83
C ARG A 383 12.29 4.25 -16.32
N ASN A 384 11.26 4.58 -15.53
CA ASN A 384 10.20 5.51 -15.93
C ASN A 384 10.19 6.78 -15.07
N ASN A 385 11.07 7.75 -15.36
CA ASN A 385 10.99 9.09 -14.78
C ASN A 385 9.87 9.88 -15.47
N ILE A 386 8.66 9.82 -14.91
CA ILE A 386 7.50 10.60 -15.40
C ILE A 386 7.72 12.10 -15.16
N LEU A 387 8.54 12.45 -14.15
CA LEU A 387 8.93 13.82 -13.84
C LEU A 387 10.46 13.86 -13.70
N ASN A 388 11.13 14.71 -14.48
CA ASN A 388 12.58 14.96 -14.41
C ASN A 388 12.95 15.50 -13.02
N TRP A 389 13.22 14.59 -12.09
CA TRP A 389 13.74 14.81 -10.76
C TRP A 389 14.92 13.87 -10.54
N ASP A 390 15.98 14.39 -9.94
CA ASP A 390 17.19 13.64 -9.70
C ASP A 390 17.00 12.70 -8.50
N LEU A 391 16.63 11.46 -8.79
CA LEU A 391 16.38 10.44 -7.78
C LEU A 391 17.67 10.02 -7.06
N GLU A 392 18.80 10.04 -7.75
CA GLU A 392 20.09 9.63 -7.17
C GLU A 392 20.56 10.68 -6.15
N ASP A 393 20.45 11.96 -6.48
CA ASP A 393 20.70 13.07 -5.55
C ASP A 393 19.79 13.00 -4.32
N MET A 394 18.48 12.76 -4.53
CA MET A 394 17.50 12.61 -3.44
C MET A 394 17.84 11.45 -2.50
N HIS A 395 18.27 10.30 -3.04
CA HIS A 395 18.66 9.13 -2.24
C HIS A 395 19.97 9.36 -1.50
N ALA A 396 20.94 10.01 -2.14
CA ALA A 396 22.24 10.29 -1.54
C ALA A 396 22.18 11.28 -0.38
N ARG A 397 21.20 12.20 -0.37
CA ARG A 397 20.93 13.11 0.76
C ARG A 397 20.35 12.40 2.00
N SER A 398 19.75 11.23 1.80
CA SER A 398 19.15 10.47 2.90
C SER A 398 20.20 9.70 3.69
N ALA A 399 20.16 9.80 5.02
CA ALA A 399 21.10 9.10 5.88
C ALA A 399 20.96 7.57 5.75
N HIS A 400 22.09 6.90 5.57
CA HIS A 400 22.21 5.45 5.55
C HIS A 400 22.49 4.95 6.97
N TYR A 401 21.73 3.97 7.44
CA TYR A 401 21.88 3.38 8.78
C TYR A 401 22.49 1.99 8.71
N ASP A 402 22.94 1.47 9.86
CA ASP A 402 23.49 0.11 9.96
C ASP A 402 22.48 -0.95 9.46
N ASN A 403 22.89 -1.72 8.45
CA ASN A 403 22.11 -2.81 7.87
C ASN A 403 21.68 -3.87 8.90
N ARG A 404 22.44 -4.05 9.99
CA ARG A 404 22.05 -4.94 11.10
C ARG A 404 20.83 -4.42 11.86
N ALA A 405 20.78 -3.11 12.11
CA ALA A 405 19.63 -2.48 12.74
C ALA A 405 18.42 -2.46 11.79
N GLU A 406 18.64 -2.15 10.50
CA GLU A 406 17.58 -2.23 9.48
C GLU A 406 17.04 -3.66 9.32
N TYR A 407 17.87 -4.69 9.48
CA TYR A 407 17.42 -6.07 9.48
C TYR A 407 16.43 -6.38 10.61
N MET A 408 16.64 -5.80 11.80
CA MET A 408 15.70 -5.93 12.91
C MET A 408 14.37 -5.22 12.60
N TYR A 409 14.43 -4.03 12.02
CA TYR A 409 13.25 -3.30 11.58
C TYR A 409 12.52 -3.98 10.42
N SER A 410 13.20 -4.78 9.60
CA SER A 410 12.55 -5.58 8.57
C SER A 410 11.52 -6.55 9.15
N ALA A 411 11.75 -7.10 10.34
CA ALA A 411 10.78 -7.98 10.99
C ALA A 411 9.54 -7.20 11.46
N LEU A 412 9.74 -5.99 12.02
CA LEU A 412 8.66 -5.08 12.39
C LEU A 412 7.88 -4.58 11.16
N GLN A 413 8.58 -4.27 10.08
CA GLN A 413 7.96 -3.82 8.83
C GLN A 413 7.04 -4.90 8.25
N ILE A 414 7.42 -6.18 8.31
CA ILE A 414 6.53 -7.26 7.86
C ILE A 414 5.23 -7.28 8.67
N LEU A 415 5.31 -7.08 9.98
CA LEU A 415 4.14 -7.00 10.85
C LEU A 415 3.26 -5.77 10.55
N THR A 416 3.88 -4.60 10.35
CA THR A 416 3.13 -3.37 10.03
C THR A 416 2.54 -3.41 8.63
N ALA A 417 3.22 -3.98 7.65
CA ALA A 417 2.70 -4.18 6.30
C ALA A 417 1.48 -5.12 6.30
N ALA A 418 1.57 -6.23 7.05
CA ALA A 418 0.44 -7.14 7.24
C ALA A 418 -0.75 -6.45 7.95
N THR A 419 -0.46 -5.64 8.97
CA THR A 419 -1.47 -4.86 9.69
C THR A 419 -2.12 -3.82 8.78
N ALA A 420 -1.33 -3.06 8.03
CA ALA A 420 -1.81 -2.07 7.07
C ALA A 420 -2.66 -2.71 5.97
N SER A 421 -2.27 -3.90 5.49
CA SER A 421 -3.03 -4.67 4.51
C SER A 421 -4.35 -5.19 5.07
N PHE A 422 -4.37 -5.66 6.31
CA PHE A 422 -5.62 -6.03 6.98
C PHE A 422 -6.57 -4.83 7.12
N VAL A 423 -6.05 -3.68 7.57
CA VAL A 423 -6.82 -2.44 7.73
C VAL A 423 -7.31 -1.94 6.37
N HIS A 424 -6.50 -2.06 5.33
CA HIS A 424 -6.87 -1.74 3.95
C HIS A 424 -8.05 -2.59 3.49
N GLY A 425 -7.95 -3.92 3.56
CA GLY A 425 -9.05 -4.82 3.20
C GLY A 425 -10.33 -4.53 4.00
N ALA A 426 -10.21 -4.23 5.29
CA ALA A 426 -11.35 -3.87 6.14
C ALA A 426 -12.02 -2.54 5.76
N ASN A 427 -11.26 -1.55 5.27
CA ASN A 427 -11.80 -0.24 4.92
C ASN A 427 -12.30 -0.19 3.47
N ASP A 428 -11.50 -0.69 2.53
CA ASP A 428 -11.66 -0.39 1.12
C ASP A 428 -12.57 -1.42 0.41
N VAL A 429 -12.81 -2.62 0.99
CA VAL A 429 -13.82 -3.55 0.46
C VAL A 429 -15.22 -2.93 0.41
N SER A 430 -15.50 -2.02 1.35
CA SER A 430 -16.78 -1.34 1.42
C SER A 430 -17.06 -0.46 0.19
N ASN A 431 -16.01 0.00 -0.51
CA ASN A 431 -16.15 0.83 -1.69
C ASN A 431 -16.87 0.07 -2.82
N ALA A 432 -16.54 -1.21 -3.04
CA ALA A 432 -17.21 -2.03 -4.04
C ALA A 432 -18.48 -2.72 -3.51
N VAL A 433 -18.47 -3.16 -2.26
CA VAL A 433 -19.54 -3.99 -1.68
C VAL A 433 -20.75 -3.17 -1.24
N ALA A 434 -20.58 -1.92 -0.78
CA ALA A 434 -21.70 -1.11 -0.29
C ALA A 434 -22.72 -0.76 -1.39
N PRO A 435 -22.30 -0.21 -2.55
CA PRO A 435 -23.23 0.09 -3.62
C PRO A 435 -23.79 -1.19 -4.26
N PHE A 436 -23.01 -2.28 -4.32
CA PHE A 436 -23.49 -3.57 -4.79
C PHE A 436 -24.57 -4.17 -3.88
N THR A 437 -24.37 -4.14 -2.57
CA THR A 437 -25.36 -4.63 -1.59
C THR A 437 -26.64 -3.81 -1.68
N THR A 438 -26.52 -2.49 -1.85
CA THR A 438 -27.68 -1.61 -2.06
C THR A 438 -28.45 -2.02 -3.33
N ALA A 439 -27.75 -2.22 -4.45
CA ALA A 439 -28.37 -2.70 -5.69
C ALA A 439 -29.03 -4.08 -5.52
N TYR A 440 -28.38 -5.01 -4.83
CA TYR A 440 -28.92 -6.34 -4.53
C TYR A 440 -30.19 -6.29 -3.68
N GLN A 441 -30.22 -5.47 -2.63
CA GLN A 441 -31.39 -5.34 -1.76
C GLN A 441 -32.57 -4.68 -2.47
N VAL A 442 -32.31 -3.63 -3.27
CA VAL A 442 -33.34 -2.99 -4.09
C VAL A 442 -33.89 -3.97 -5.12
N TRP A 443 -33.03 -4.72 -5.82
CA TRP A 443 -33.43 -5.71 -6.81
C TRP A 443 -34.28 -6.85 -6.21
N SER A 444 -33.83 -7.37 -5.06
CA SER A 444 -34.47 -8.53 -4.42
C SER A 444 -35.76 -8.18 -3.68
N THR A 445 -35.82 -7.04 -2.99
CA THR A 445 -36.97 -6.68 -2.14
C THR A 445 -37.91 -5.66 -2.78
N GLY A 446 -37.46 -4.91 -3.78
CA GLY A 446 -38.19 -3.79 -4.37
C GLY A 446 -38.30 -2.56 -3.44
N GLY A 447 -37.79 -2.64 -2.22
CA GLY A 447 -37.84 -1.57 -1.22
C GLY A 447 -36.50 -0.85 -1.04
N ILE A 448 -36.54 0.28 -0.36
CA ILE A 448 -35.34 1.04 0.04
C ILE A 448 -35.01 0.68 1.49
N PRO A 449 -33.94 -0.09 1.74
CA PRO A 449 -33.61 -0.53 3.08
C PRO A 449 -33.11 0.65 3.92
N GLU A 450 -33.68 0.85 5.11
CA GLU A 450 -33.18 1.85 6.09
C GLU A 450 -31.75 1.52 6.55
N PHE A 451 -31.48 0.22 6.77
CA PHE A 451 -30.16 -0.30 7.15
C PHE A 451 -29.69 -1.37 6.17
N VAL A 452 -28.44 -1.27 5.68
CA VAL A 452 -27.86 -2.21 4.71
C VAL A 452 -26.97 -3.19 5.45
N ALA A 453 -27.58 -4.24 6.01
CA ALA A 453 -26.81 -5.37 6.52
C ALA A 453 -26.13 -6.09 5.33
N ILE A 454 -24.81 -6.00 5.24
CA ILE A 454 -24.05 -6.68 4.18
C ILE A 454 -24.01 -8.19 4.47
N PRO A 455 -24.54 -9.04 3.58
CA PRO A 455 -24.39 -10.48 3.71
C PRO A 455 -22.92 -10.92 3.61
N ILE A 456 -22.52 -11.88 4.45
CA ILE A 456 -21.14 -12.39 4.50
C ILE A 456 -20.67 -12.88 3.13
N TRP A 457 -21.55 -13.51 2.35
CA TRP A 457 -21.19 -14.01 1.02
C TRP A 457 -20.75 -12.88 0.06
N ILE A 458 -21.33 -11.67 0.19
CA ILE A 458 -20.91 -10.52 -0.63
C ILE A 458 -19.51 -10.07 -0.21
N LEU A 459 -19.22 -10.03 1.10
CA LEU A 459 -17.87 -9.71 1.60
C LEU A 459 -16.83 -10.74 1.14
N VAL A 460 -17.19 -12.03 1.11
CA VAL A 460 -16.32 -13.10 0.63
C VAL A 460 -16.02 -12.93 -0.86
N VAL A 461 -17.04 -12.64 -1.68
CA VAL A 461 -16.84 -12.40 -3.12
C VAL A 461 -16.00 -11.13 -3.35
N GLY A 462 -16.32 -10.03 -2.66
CA GLY A 462 -15.55 -8.78 -2.75
C GLY A 462 -14.08 -8.97 -2.34
N GLY A 463 -13.84 -9.63 -1.20
CA GLY A 463 -12.50 -9.97 -0.75
C GLY A 463 -11.74 -10.88 -1.72
N ALA A 464 -12.41 -11.89 -2.31
CA ALA A 464 -11.80 -12.75 -3.32
C ALA A 464 -11.41 -11.96 -4.58
N CYS A 465 -12.27 -11.06 -5.05
CA CYS A 465 -11.96 -10.18 -6.19
C CYS A 465 -10.77 -9.26 -5.91
N ILE A 466 -10.68 -8.67 -4.71
CA ILE A 466 -9.52 -7.89 -4.25
C ILE A 466 -8.24 -8.71 -4.35
N VAL A 467 -8.25 -9.96 -3.84
CA VAL A 467 -7.09 -10.86 -3.91
C VAL A 467 -6.71 -11.20 -5.35
N VAL A 468 -7.68 -11.46 -6.23
CA VAL A 468 -7.37 -11.70 -7.65
C VAL A 468 -6.77 -10.44 -8.29
N GLY A 469 -7.28 -9.26 -7.92
CA GLY A 469 -6.78 -7.95 -8.34
C GLY A 469 -5.31 -7.73 -8.02
N LEU A 470 -4.97 -7.84 -6.74
CA LEU A 470 -3.59 -7.61 -6.27
C LEU A 470 -2.61 -8.61 -6.90
N LEU A 471 -3.00 -9.89 -7.06
CA LEU A 471 -2.14 -10.93 -7.63
C LEU A 471 -1.89 -10.74 -9.14
N THR A 472 -2.91 -10.30 -9.89
CA THR A 472 -2.85 -10.24 -11.35
C THR A 472 -2.40 -8.89 -11.89
N TYR A 473 -2.75 -7.78 -11.23
CA TYR A 473 -2.59 -6.42 -11.76
C TYR A 473 -1.90 -5.45 -10.81
N GLY A 474 -1.68 -5.83 -9.54
CA GLY A 474 -1.00 -5.04 -8.52
C GLY A 474 0.39 -4.52 -8.89
N TYR A 475 1.12 -5.26 -9.72
CA TYR A 475 2.48 -4.91 -10.13
C TYR A 475 2.58 -3.56 -10.88
N HIS A 476 1.49 -3.09 -11.51
CA HIS A 476 1.49 -1.85 -12.28
C HIS A 476 1.64 -0.59 -11.43
N VAL A 477 1.08 -0.58 -10.20
CA VAL A 477 1.20 0.54 -9.25
C VAL A 477 2.38 0.31 -8.31
N MET A 478 2.69 -0.94 -7.96
CA MET A 478 3.88 -1.22 -7.15
C MET A 478 5.19 -0.72 -7.78
N ARG A 479 5.28 -0.69 -9.12
CA ARG A 479 6.47 -0.17 -9.85
C ARG A 479 6.60 1.34 -9.83
N THR A 480 5.59 2.09 -9.38
CA THR A 480 5.59 3.56 -9.38
C THR A 480 5.62 4.17 -7.98
N LEU A 481 5.07 3.52 -6.95
CA LEU A 481 4.93 4.10 -5.60
C LEU A 481 6.20 4.02 -4.71
N GLY A 482 7.22 3.26 -5.11
CA GLY A 482 8.36 2.92 -4.24
C GLY A 482 9.35 4.05 -3.95
N ASN A 483 10.65 3.82 -4.21
CA ASN A 483 11.73 4.77 -3.88
C ASN A 483 11.69 6.09 -4.68
N ARG A 484 10.58 6.43 -5.36
CA ARG A 484 10.44 7.63 -6.17
C ARG A 484 10.03 8.87 -5.37
N LEU A 485 9.36 8.68 -4.24
CA LEU A 485 8.93 9.79 -3.38
C LEU A 485 10.02 10.18 -2.38
N THR A 486 10.67 9.19 -1.79
CA THR A 486 11.76 9.31 -0.82
C THR A 486 12.51 7.98 -0.76
N LEU A 487 13.70 7.94 -0.14
CA LEU A 487 14.43 6.68 0.08
C LEU A 487 13.73 5.85 1.15
N ILE A 488 13.32 4.62 0.81
CA ILE A 488 12.63 3.71 1.73
C ILE A 488 13.62 2.67 2.25
N SER A 489 13.88 2.70 3.56
CA SER A 489 14.57 1.64 4.31
C SER A 489 13.58 0.94 5.27
N PRO A 490 13.89 -0.25 5.83
CA PRO A 490 12.96 -0.97 6.68
C PRO A 490 12.42 -0.16 7.87
N SER A 491 13.29 0.58 8.55
CA SER A 491 12.91 1.46 9.66
C SER A 491 11.99 2.61 9.23
N ARG A 492 12.25 3.21 8.05
CA ARG A 492 11.39 4.25 7.46
C ARG A 492 10.03 3.69 7.07
N GLY A 493 10.01 2.57 6.35
CA GLY A 493 8.79 1.92 5.90
C GLY A 493 7.91 1.45 7.05
N PHE A 494 8.50 0.87 8.11
CA PHE A 494 7.80 0.56 9.36
C PHE A 494 7.08 1.79 9.94
N CYS A 495 7.76 2.94 10.03
CA CYS A 495 7.15 4.17 10.55
C CYS A 495 6.02 4.69 9.64
N MET A 496 6.20 4.62 8.32
CA MET A 496 5.19 5.04 7.33
C MET A 496 3.92 4.20 7.44
N GLU A 497 4.07 2.86 7.45
CA GLU A 497 2.98 1.90 7.52
C GLU A 497 2.21 2.03 8.83
N LEU A 498 2.93 2.13 9.96
CA LEU A 498 2.30 2.27 11.28
C LEU A 498 1.53 3.60 11.41
N ALA A 499 2.12 4.71 10.97
CA ALA A 499 1.46 6.03 11.00
C ALA A 499 0.20 6.06 10.12
N SER A 500 0.31 5.52 8.91
CA SER A 500 -0.82 5.38 7.99
C SER A 500 -1.92 4.51 8.59
N ALA A 501 -1.56 3.33 9.09
CA ALA A 501 -2.51 2.42 9.73
C ALA A 501 -3.26 3.12 10.86
N ILE A 502 -2.57 3.70 11.85
CA ILE A 502 -3.23 4.38 12.98
C ILE A 502 -4.14 5.53 12.51
N THR A 503 -3.75 6.28 11.47
CA THR A 503 -4.60 7.34 10.93
C THR A 503 -5.87 6.79 10.30
N VAL A 504 -5.77 5.74 9.49
CA VAL A 504 -6.93 5.05 8.92
C VAL A 504 -7.81 4.49 10.03
N LEU A 505 -7.22 3.94 11.10
CA LEU A 505 -7.94 3.46 12.28
C LEU A 505 -8.74 4.56 12.97
N MET A 506 -8.12 5.74 13.17
CA MET A 506 -8.78 6.90 13.78
C MET A 506 -9.94 7.41 12.93
N ALA A 507 -9.74 7.55 11.63
CA ALA A 507 -10.80 7.96 10.71
C ALA A 507 -11.95 6.95 10.63
N THR A 508 -11.60 5.66 10.64
CA THR A 508 -12.53 4.54 10.70
C THR A 508 -13.42 4.64 11.94
N ARG A 509 -12.86 5.00 13.11
CA ARG A 509 -13.63 5.23 14.35
C ARG A 509 -14.60 6.40 14.24
N LEU A 510 -14.22 7.47 13.54
CA LEU A 510 -15.09 8.62 13.30
C LEU A 510 -16.14 8.38 12.21
N SER A 511 -16.18 7.15 11.65
CA SER A 511 -17.04 6.80 10.51
C SER A 511 -16.88 7.81 9.37
N LEU A 512 -15.61 8.08 9.03
CA LEU A 512 -15.22 8.95 7.93
C LEU A 512 -14.54 8.08 6.86
N PRO A 513 -15.05 8.08 5.61
CA PRO A 513 -14.42 7.35 4.52
C PRO A 513 -13.14 8.11 4.11
N VAL A 514 -11.99 7.60 4.54
CA VAL A 514 -10.68 8.14 4.18
C VAL A 514 -9.98 7.24 3.15
N SER A 515 -9.07 7.85 2.40
CA SER A 515 -8.23 7.12 1.45
C SER A 515 -6.96 6.61 2.13
N THR A 516 -6.73 5.31 2.02
CA THR A 516 -5.49 4.64 2.47
C THR A 516 -4.28 5.15 1.68
N THR A 517 -4.42 5.38 0.37
CA THR A 517 -3.40 5.98 -0.51
C THR A 517 -2.97 7.37 -0.03
N GLN A 518 -3.92 8.19 0.43
CA GLN A 518 -3.60 9.50 1.00
C GLN A 518 -2.84 9.39 2.31
N CYS A 519 -3.29 8.52 3.21
CA CYS A 519 -2.65 8.32 4.51
C CYS A 519 -1.20 7.86 4.36
N ILE A 520 -0.92 6.88 3.50
CA ILE A 520 0.45 6.39 3.31
C ILE A 520 1.34 7.43 2.61
N THR A 521 0.80 8.17 1.64
CA THR A 521 1.55 9.25 0.97
C THR A 521 1.89 10.36 1.95
N GLY A 522 0.93 10.77 2.79
CA GLY A 522 1.14 11.74 3.87
C GLY A 522 2.21 11.27 4.86
N ALA A 523 2.11 10.02 5.34
CA ALA A 523 3.12 9.41 6.20
C ALA A 523 4.51 9.34 5.54
N THR A 524 4.57 9.04 4.24
CA THR A 524 5.83 9.00 3.47
C THR A 524 6.47 10.38 3.37
N VAL A 525 5.68 11.44 3.12
CA VAL A 525 6.16 12.83 3.15
C VAL A 525 6.67 13.19 4.54
N GLY A 526 5.93 12.85 5.60
CA GLY A 526 6.33 13.12 6.98
C GLY A 526 7.65 12.45 7.38
N VAL A 527 7.81 11.17 7.05
CA VAL A 527 9.07 10.42 7.30
C VAL A 527 10.22 10.97 6.45
N GLY A 528 9.95 11.37 5.20
CA GLY A 528 10.93 12.02 4.34
C GLY A 528 11.44 13.34 4.93
N LEU A 529 10.55 14.18 5.48
CA LEU A 529 10.90 15.47 6.08
C LEU A 529 11.71 15.30 7.37
N ALA A 530 11.48 14.21 8.10
CA ALA A 530 12.24 13.85 9.29
C ALA A 530 13.72 13.47 8.98
N ASN A 531 14.12 13.32 7.72
CA ASN A 531 15.55 13.26 7.37
C ASN A 531 16.26 14.59 7.65
N GLY A 532 15.57 15.73 7.57
CA GLY A 532 16.10 17.07 7.87
C GLY A 532 16.36 17.96 6.65
N ASP A 533 16.28 17.40 5.45
CA ASP A 533 16.36 18.14 4.17
C ASP A 533 15.08 17.90 3.37
N TRP A 534 14.45 18.97 2.89
CA TRP A 534 13.24 18.89 2.07
C TRP A 534 13.51 18.31 0.68
N ARG A 535 14.76 18.38 0.20
CA ARG A 535 15.21 17.78 -1.08
C ARG A 535 15.34 16.25 -1.00
N CYS A 536 15.22 15.65 0.18
CA CYS A 536 15.07 14.19 0.36
C CYS A 536 13.69 13.65 -0.07
N ILE A 537 12.80 14.54 -0.50
CA ILE A 537 11.49 14.22 -1.06
C ILE A 537 11.44 14.75 -2.48
N ASN A 538 10.69 14.07 -3.35
CA ASN A 538 10.36 14.57 -4.68
C ASN A 538 9.07 15.44 -4.63
N PRO A 539 9.16 16.79 -4.52
CA PRO A 539 7.99 17.65 -4.38
C PRO A 539 7.11 17.64 -5.65
N LYS A 540 7.72 17.45 -6.83
CA LYS A 540 6.98 17.38 -8.09
C LYS A 540 6.07 16.16 -8.13
N LEU A 541 6.58 15.01 -7.67
CA LEU A 541 5.80 13.79 -7.58
C LEU A 541 4.71 13.88 -6.50
N VAL A 542 5.01 14.48 -5.35
CA VAL A 542 4.01 14.75 -4.31
C VAL A 542 2.87 15.59 -4.90
N LEU A 543 3.17 16.73 -5.51
CA LEU A 543 2.16 17.59 -6.13
C LEU A 543 1.36 16.86 -7.21
N TRP A 544 2.01 16.06 -8.04
CA TRP A 544 1.35 15.24 -9.06
C TRP A 544 0.35 14.24 -8.47
N ILE A 545 0.70 13.59 -7.36
CA ILE A 545 -0.19 12.66 -6.66
C ILE A 545 -1.41 13.40 -6.09
N TYR A 546 -1.19 14.53 -5.39
CA TYR A 546 -2.29 15.34 -4.84
C TYR A 546 -3.21 15.88 -5.93
N MET A 547 -2.66 16.36 -7.05
CA MET A 547 -3.44 16.78 -8.21
C MET A 547 -4.23 15.62 -8.82
N GLY A 548 -3.63 14.42 -8.89
CA GLY A 548 -4.32 13.21 -9.33
C GLY A 548 -5.59 12.94 -8.53
N TRP A 549 -5.54 13.08 -7.20
CA TRP A 549 -6.70 12.88 -6.33
C TRP A 549 -7.79 13.95 -6.52
N LEU A 550 -7.39 15.20 -6.78
CA LEU A 550 -8.32 16.29 -7.07
C LEU A 550 -9.02 16.07 -8.42
N ILE A 551 -8.32 15.54 -9.42
CA ILE A 551 -8.84 15.26 -10.76
C ILE A 551 -9.72 13.99 -10.78
N THR A 552 -9.42 12.99 -9.95
CA THR A 552 -10.20 11.75 -9.87
C THR A 552 -11.70 12.01 -9.70
N LEU A 553 -12.04 12.90 -8.77
CA LEU A 553 -13.42 13.18 -8.36
C LEU A 553 -14.30 13.77 -9.48
N PRO A 554 -13.91 14.86 -10.17
CA PRO A 554 -14.67 15.38 -11.29
C PRO A 554 -14.69 14.41 -12.48
N VAL A 555 -13.61 13.68 -12.74
CA VAL A 555 -13.59 12.71 -13.86
C VAL A 555 -14.61 11.60 -13.63
N THR A 556 -14.62 10.96 -12.46
CA THR A 556 -15.60 9.90 -12.17
C THR A 556 -17.02 10.46 -12.01
N GLY A 557 -17.17 11.67 -11.47
CA GLY A 557 -18.47 12.34 -11.40
C GLY A 557 -19.07 12.64 -12.76
N VAL A 558 -18.28 13.19 -13.70
CA VAL A 558 -18.74 13.44 -15.07
C VAL A 558 -19.04 12.13 -15.79
N MET A 559 -18.15 11.14 -15.70
CA MET A 559 -18.37 9.84 -16.32
C MET A 559 -19.67 9.18 -15.84
N SER A 560 -19.89 9.14 -14.53
CA SER A 560 -21.10 8.54 -13.94
C SER A 560 -22.36 9.35 -14.22
N GLY A 561 -22.28 10.68 -14.14
CA GLY A 561 -23.39 11.59 -14.43
C GLY A 561 -23.82 11.55 -15.90
N CYS A 562 -22.87 11.56 -16.84
CA CYS A 562 -23.15 11.42 -18.27
C CYS A 562 -23.78 10.05 -18.57
N LEU A 563 -23.25 8.98 -17.99
CA LEU A 563 -23.81 7.65 -18.16
C LEU A 563 -25.26 7.59 -17.64
N MET A 564 -25.51 8.13 -16.46
CA MET A 564 -26.84 8.18 -15.87
C MET A 564 -27.81 9.00 -16.73
N ALA A 565 -27.38 10.18 -17.19
CA ALA A 565 -28.17 11.03 -18.06
C ALA A 565 -28.50 10.35 -19.40
N LEU A 566 -27.54 9.65 -20.01
CA LEU A 566 -27.75 8.91 -21.25
C LEU A 566 -28.79 7.79 -21.08
N ILE A 567 -28.74 7.03 -19.98
CA ILE A 567 -29.65 5.92 -19.75
C ILE A 567 -31.07 6.41 -19.43
N ILE A 568 -31.22 7.44 -18.59
CA ILE A 568 -32.55 7.99 -18.26
C ILE A 568 -33.23 8.58 -19.50
N ASN A 569 -32.46 9.26 -20.36
CA ASN A 569 -32.96 9.91 -21.57
C ASN A 569 -32.88 9.03 -22.83
N ALA A 570 -32.55 7.74 -22.68
CA ALA A 570 -32.50 6.82 -23.81
C ALA A 570 -33.91 6.69 -24.43
N PRO A 571 -34.02 6.67 -25.78
CA PRO A 571 -35.30 6.51 -26.44
C PRO A 571 -35.94 5.18 -26.02
N ARG A 572 -37.13 5.28 -25.44
CA ARG A 572 -37.95 4.11 -25.09
C ARG A 572 -38.81 3.80 -26.29
N TRP A 573 -38.74 2.56 -26.76
CA TRP A 573 -39.69 2.06 -27.73
C TRP A 573 -40.90 1.67 -26.90
N ASP A 574 -41.95 2.49 -26.95
CA ASP A 574 -43.23 2.16 -26.30
C ASP A 574 -43.70 0.81 -26.86
N GLY A 575 -43.77 -0.19 -25.99
CA GLY A 575 -44.24 -1.54 -26.28
C GLY A 575 -45.52 -1.82 -25.50
#